data_AF-A0A6G8F3K1-F1
#
_entry.id   AF-A0A6G8F3K1-F1
#
_cell.length_a   1.000
_cell.length_b   1.000
_cell.length_c   1.000
_cell.angle_alpha   90.00
_cell.angle_beta   90.00
_cell.angle_gamma   90.00
#
_symmetry.space_group_name_H-M   'P 1'
#
loop_
_entity.id
_entity.type
_entity.pdbx_description
1 polymer ?
#
loop_
_entity_poly.entity_id
_entity_poly.type
_entity_poly.pdbx_seq_one_letter_code
_entity_poly.pdbx_strand_id
1 'polypeptide(L)'
;MILDDAGYGGRKIKIAYDEWSLRNWHHPWHGNFHKGFELYARRKNDIASTYTMADALFSACFLNSCLRHSDIVDIACFAPVVNTRGPLFVHPDGIVKRTTFYVFKLYTNELEDYPPHSLVMLELNK
;
A
#
# COMPACT_ATOMS: atom_id res chain seq x y z
N MET A 1 5.44 22.12 -19.66
CA MET A 1 5.28 20.73 -19.16
C MET A 1 3.88 20.31 -19.54
N ILE A 2 3.64 19.05 -19.96
CA ILE A 2 2.39 18.64 -20.62
C ILE A 2 1.10 19.04 -19.86
N LEU A 3 1.16 19.09 -18.52
CA LEU A 3 0.04 19.53 -17.67
C LEU A 3 -0.19 21.04 -17.72
N ASP A 4 0.87 21.85 -17.74
CA ASP A 4 0.75 23.31 -17.88
C ASP A 4 0.16 23.68 -19.25
N ASP A 5 0.66 23.01 -20.31
CA ASP A 5 0.21 23.23 -21.69
C ASP A 5 -1.26 22.81 -21.88
N ALA A 6 -1.73 21.83 -21.09
CA ALA A 6 -3.12 21.37 -21.05
C ALA A 6 -4.01 22.18 -20.09
N GLY A 7 -3.52 23.25 -19.43
CA GLY A 7 -4.29 24.08 -18.50
C GLY A 7 -4.49 23.49 -17.08
N TYR A 8 -3.89 22.33 -16.83
CA TYR A 8 -3.86 21.62 -15.55
C TYR A 8 -2.61 21.90 -14.71
N GLY A 9 -1.83 22.90 -15.12
CA GLY A 9 -0.66 23.39 -14.39
C GLY A 9 -0.97 23.87 -12.97
N GLY A 10 0.08 24.03 -12.18
CA GLY A 10 -0.05 24.53 -10.79
C GLY A 10 -0.66 23.51 -9.81
N ARG A 11 -0.38 22.21 -9.98
CA ARG A 11 -0.81 21.13 -9.08
C ARG A 11 -2.33 20.92 -9.00
N LYS A 12 -3.07 21.28 -10.05
CA LYS A 12 -4.53 21.01 -10.14
C LYS A 12 -4.83 19.51 -10.27
N ILE A 13 -3.93 18.75 -10.87
CA ILE A 13 -3.98 17.29 -10.91
C ILE A 13 -2.95 16.75 -9.91
N LYS A 14 -3.40 15.80 -9.09
CA LYS A 14 -2.63 15.14 -8.04
C LYS A 14 -2.49 13.65 -8.34
N ILE A 15 -1.55 13.01 -7.67
CA ILE A 15 -1.29 11.57 -7.79
C ILE A 15 -2.08 10.84 -6.71
N ALA A 16 -2.78 9.79 -7.13
CA ALA A 16 -3.33 8.76 -6.26
C ALA A 16 -2.58 7.45 -6.56
N TYR A 17 -1.83 6.95 -5.58
CA TYR A 17 -1.34 5.57 -5.60
C TYR A 17 -2.45 4.67 -5.10
N ASP A 18 -3.41 4.35 -5.96
CA ASP A 18 -4.57 3.51 -5.62
C ASP A 18 -4.22 2.02 -5.43
N GLU A 19 -3.07 1.58 -5.95
CA GLU A 19 -2.49 0.27 -5.66
C GLU A 19 -0.98 0.35 -5.40
N TRP A 20 -0.58 0.06 -4.16
CA TRP A 20 0.82 -0.20 -3.82
C TRP A 20 0.93 -1.31 -2.78
N SER A 21 2.00 -2.10 -2.84
CA SER A 21 2.31 -3.12 -1.85
C SER A 21 3.77 -3.56 -1.92
N LEU A 22 4.05 -4.72 -1.31
CA LEU A 22 5.38 -5.29 -1.11
C LEU A 22 6.09 -5.64 -2.41
N ARG A 23 7.42 -5.67 -2.34
CA ARG A 23 8.33 -5.96 -3.47
C ARG A 23 8.08 -7.30 -4.17
N ASN A 24 7.52 -8.31 -3.49
CA ASN A 24 7.54 -9.69 -3.95
C ASN A 24 6.15 -10.31 -4.15
N TRP A 25 5.26 -9.60 -4.86
CA TRP A 25 3.93 -10.12 -5.16
C TRP A 25 3.99 -11.34 -6.08
N HIS A 26 3.58 -12.52 -5.57
CA HIS A 26 3.43 -13.70 -6.41
C HIS A 26 2.17 -13.56 -7.27
N HIS A 27 2.38 -13.07 -8.50
CA HIS A 27 1.34 -12.86 -9.50
C HIS A 27 1.66 -13.68 -10.76
N PRO A 28 1.45 -15.00 -10.75
CA PRO A 28 1.73 -15.84 -11.91
C PRO A 28 0.90 -15.37 -13.11
N TRP A 29 1.51 -15.40 -14.30
CA TRP A 29 0.87 -15.01 -15.57
C TRP A 29 0.48 -13.53 -15.68
N HIS A 30 1.11 -12.64 -14.90
CA HIS A 30 0.91 -11.20 -15.02
C HIS A 30 1.05 -10.74 -16.49
N GLY A 31 0.05 -10.05 -17.02
CA GLY A 31 -0.02 -9.61 -18.42
C GLY A 31 -0.65 -10.59 -19.40
N ASN A 32 -1.02 -11.81 -18.97
CA ASN A 32 -1.75 -12.78 -19.80
C ASN A 32 -3.23 -12.84 -19.37
N PHE A 33 -4.10 -12.15 -20.11
CA PHE A 33 -5.53 -12.06 -19.83
C PHE A 33 -6.29 -13.39 -19.93
N HIS A 34 -5.67 -14.44 -20.48
CA HIS A 34 -6.26 -15.77 -20.61
C HIS A 34 -5.88 -16.71 -19.45
N LYS A 35 -5.05 -16.26 -18.50
CA LYS A 35 -4.59 -17.04 -17.33
C LYS A 35 -4.70 -16.20 -16.05
N GLY A 36 -4.47 -16.83 -14.89
CA GLY A 36 -4.34 -16.12 -13.61
C GLY A 36 -5.60 -16.02 -12.76
N PHE A 37 -6.70 -16.66 -13.17
CA PHE A 37 -7.92 -16.87 -12.38
C PHE A 37 -7.85 -18.08 -11.44
N GLU A 38 -6.79 -18.89 -11.56
CA GLU A 38 -6.56 -20.08 -10.73
C GLU A 38 -6.20 -19.65 -9.29
N LEU A 39 -7.16 -19.75 -8.37
CA LEU A 39 -6.97 -19.41 -6.96
C LEU A 39 -5.78 -20.15 -6.33
N TYR A 40 -5.59 -21.42 -6.70
CA TYR A 40 -4.51 -22.25 -6.14
C TYR A 40 -3.11 -21.72 -6.50
N ALA A 41 -2.95 -21.14 -7.69
CA ALA A 41 -1.67 -20.57 -8.13
C ALA A 41 -1.27 -19.36 -7.28
N ARG A 42 -2.23 -18.64 -6.70
CA ARG A 42 -1.99 -17.45 -5.85
C ARG A 42 -1.74 -17.77 -4.38
N ARG A 43 -1.93 -19.02 -3.93
CA ARG A 43 -1.74 -19.46 -2.53
C ARG A 43 -0.32 -19.29 -2.00
N LYS A 44 0.69 -19.15 -2.87
CA LYS A 44 2.05 -18.81 -2.42
C LYS A 44 2.12 -17.47 -1.68
N ASN A 45 1.15 -16.59 -1.88
CA ASN A 45 1.03 -15.36 -1.11
C ASN A 45 0.65 -15.63 0.36
N ASP A 46 0.10 -16.79 0.71
CA ASP A 46 -0.30 -17.09 2.10
C ASP A 46 0.87 -17.60 2.95
N ILE A 47 2.04 -17.84 2.36
CA ILE A 47 3.23 -18.35 3.06
C ILE A 47 3.77 -17.28 4.01
N ALA A 48 3.49 -17.45 5.31
CA ALA A 48 3.80 -16.48 6.35
C ALA A 48 5.30 -16.12 6.45
N SER A 49 6.20 -17.09 6.23
CA SER A 49 7.65 -16.87 6.27
C SER A 49 8.18 -15.92 5.19
N THR A 50 7.37 -15.58 4.20
CA THR A 50 7.74 -14.61 3.15
C THR A 50 7.51 -13.15 3.54
N TYR A 51 6.90 -12.89 4.70
CA TYR A 51 6.64 -11.54 5.21
C TYR A 51 7.63 -11.21 6.32
N THR A 52 8.62 -10.40 5.98
CA THR A 52 9.79 -10.14 6.81
C THR A 52 9.81 -8.70 7.31
N MET A 53 10.79 -8.36 8.14
CA MET A 53 11.03 -6.96 8.54
C MET A 53 11.37 -6.06 7.34
N ALA A 54 11.94 -6.61 6.27
CA ALA A 54 12.25 -5.84 5.06
C ALA A 54 10.97 -5.28 4.40
N ASP A 55 9.86 -6.02 4.46
CA ASP A 55 8.55 -5.60 3.94
C ASP A 55 7.98 -4.41 4.74
N ALA A 56 8.18 -4.42 6.06
CA ALA A 56 7.81 -3.30 6.93
C ALA A 56 8.66 -2.06 6.62
N LEU A 57 9.99 -2.22 6.51
CA LEU A 57 10.89 -1.11 6.17
C LEU A 57 10.56 -0.51 4.80
N PHE A 58 10.30 -1.36 3.80
CA PHE A 58 9.88 -0.90 2.48
C PHE A 58 8.59 -0.07 2.56
N SER A 59 7.58 -0.56 3.28
CA SER A 59 6.30 0.12 3.42
C SER A 59 6.45 1.47 4.13
N ALA A 60 7.27 1.53 5.18
CA ALA A 60 7.57 2.77 5.88
C ALA A 60 8.31 3.78 4.98
N CYS A 61 9.29 3.33 4.18
CA CYS A 61 9.98 4.19 3.23
C CYS A 61 9.05 4.75 2.14
N PHE A 62 8.12 3.93 1.64
CA PHE A 62 7.12 4.36 0.66
C PHE A 62 6.19 5.43 1.23
N LEU A 63 5.59 5.17 2.40
CA LEU A 63 4.71 6.12 3.08
C LEU A 63 5.44 7.44 3.41
N ASN A 64 6.68 7.36 3.91
CA ASN A 64 7.49 8.53 4.19
C ASN A 64 7.80 9.35 2.93
N SER A 65 7.97 8.68 1.78
CA SER A 65 8.13 9.36 0.49
C SER A 65 6.84 10.06 0.05
N CYS A 66 5.67 9.42 0.25
CA CYS A 66 4.39 10.06 -0.02
C CYS A 66 4.19 11.32 0.84
N LEU A 67 4.51 11.25 2.14
CA LEU A 67 4.42 12.42 3.04
C LEU A 67 5.33 13.57 2.58
N ARG A 68 6.58 13.29 2.21
CA ARG A 68 7.53 14.30 1.68
C ARG A 68 7.10 14.92 0.35
N HIS A 69 6.23 14.26 -0.40
CA HIS A 69 5.73 14.68 -1.70
C HIS A 69 4.23 14.94 -1.68
N SER A 70 3.69 15.28 -0.51
CA SER A 70 2.26 15.50 -0.32
C SER A 70 1.71 16.77 -0.99
N ASP A 71 2.59 17.61 -1.52
CA ASP A 71 2.18 18.68 -2.42
C ASP A 71 1.67 18.13 -3.77
N ILE A 72 2.02 16.87 -4.13
CA ILE A 72 1.65 16.22 -5.39
C ILE A 72 0.88 14.90 -5.16
N VAL A 73 1.15 14.18 -4.08
CA VAL A 73 0.53 12.89 -3.74
C VAL A 73 -0.52 13.07 -2.66
N ASP A 74 -1.79 12.92 -3.01
CA ASP A 74 -2.91 13.14 -2.09
C ASP A 74 -3.45 11.82 -1.51
N ILE A 75 -3.33 10.71 -2.25
CA ILE A 75 -3.91 9.40 -1.86
C ILE A 75 -2.88 8.29 -2.03
N ALA A 76 -2.82 7.36 -1.07
CA ALA A 76 -2.05 6.14 -1.15
C ALA A 76 -2.80 4.95 -0.51
N CYS A 77 -3.32 4.04 -1.32
CA CYS A 77 -4.12 2.90 -0.91
C CYS A 77 -3.29 1.60 -0.95
N PHE A 78 -3.11 0.97 0.21
CA PHE A 78 -2.39 -0.30 0.29
C PHE A 78 -3.25 -1.44 -0.28
N ALA A 79 -2.73 -2.17 -1.27
CA ALA A 79 -3.49 -3.14 -2.03
C ALA A 79 -2.88 -4.56 -1.95
N PRO A 80 -3.59 -5.57 -1.39
CA PRO A 80 -4.87 -5.50 -0.67
C PRO A 80 -4.68 -5.36 0.85
N VAL A 81 -5.76 -5.09 1.60
CA VAL A 81 -5.71 -4.97 3.08
C VAL A 81 -5.78 -6.31 3.82
N VAL A 82 -6.52 -7.29 3.28
CA VAL A 82 -6.80 -8.58 3.96
C VAL A 82 -6.34 -9.78 3.12
N ASN A 83 -5.83 -10.81 3.79
CA ASN A 83 -5.35 -12.08 3.23
C ASN A 83 -4.24 -11.89 2.21
N THR A 84 -4.31 -12.53 1.04
CA THR A 84 -3.37 -12.46 -0.09
C THR A 84 -1.99 -11.93 0.31
N ARG A 85 -1.76 -10.62 0.22
CA ARG A 85 -0.55 -9.94 0.73
C ARG A 85 -0.82 -8.78 1.68
N GLY A 86 -2.01 -8.74 2.25
CA GLY A 86 -2.42 -7.69 3.17
C GLY A 86 -1.66 -7.72 4.50
N PRO A 87 -1.62 -6.58 5.22
CA PRO A 87 -1.09 -6.50 6.58
C PRO A 87 -1.83 -7.42 7.55
N LEU A 88 -3.09 -7.75 7.28
CA LEU A 88 -3.89 -8.68 8.05
C LEU A 88 -4.10 -9.98 7.27
N PHE A 89 -3.84 -11.10 7.92
CA PHE A 89 -4.16 -12.43 7.40
C PHE A 89 -5.17 -13.09 8.33
N VAL A 90 -6.33 -13.45 7.78
CA VAL A 90 -7.47 -14.04 8.48
C VAL A 90 -7.58 -15.50 8.08
N HIS A 91 -7.63 -16.38 9.08
CA HIS A 91 -7.86 -17.81 8.94
C HIS A 91 -8.92 -18.27 9.96
N PRO A 92 -9.48 -19.49 9.85
CA PRO A 92 -10.56 -19.94 10.74
C PRO A 92 -10.28 -19.81 12.24
N ASP A 93 -9.01 -19.95 12.65
CA ASP A 93 -8.61 -19.88 14.05
C ASP A 93 -8.21 -18.48 14.53
N GLY A 94 -8.25 -17.46 13.66
CA GLY A 94 -7.97 -16.08 14.07
C GLY A 94 -7.32 -15.19 13.01
N ILE A 95 -6.61 -14.18 13.52
CA ILE A 95 -6.00 -13.11 12.71
C ILE A 95 -4.50 -13.01 13.03
N VAL A 96 -3.68 -13.10 11.98
CA VAL A 96 -2.26 -12.83 12.03
C VAL A 96 -2.00 -11.39 11.55
N LYS A 97 -1.35 -10.61 12.41
CA LYS A 97 -0.83 -9.27 12.08
C LYS A 97 0.55 -9.44 11.48
N ARG A 98 0.68 -9.27 10.16
CA ARG A 98 1.96 -9.35 9.44
C ARG A 98 2.81 -8.11 9.74
N THR A 99 4.10 -8.15 9.39
CA THR A 99 5.06 -7.09 9.70
C THR A 99 4.59 -5.69 9.28
N THR A 100 3.98 -5.56 8.10
CA THR A 100 3.41 -4.31 7.58
C THR A 100 2.28 -3.73 8.43
N PHE A 101 1.52 -4.55 9.16
CA PHE A 101 0.46 -4.04 10.07
C PHE A 101 1.03 -3.04 11.09
N TYR A 102 2.23 -3.32 11.61
CA TYR A 102 2.83 -2.47 12.62
C TYR A 102 3.31 -1.13 12.06
N VAL A 103 3.62 -1.04 10.76
CA VAL A 103 3.90 0.23 10.10
C VAL A 103 2.66 1.10 10.10
N PHE A 104 1.52 0.56 9.65
CA PHE A 104 0.25 1.29 9.67
C PHE A 104 -0.17 1.67 11.08
N LYS A 105 0.03 0.78 12.06
CA LYS A 105 -0.22 1.09 13.48
C LYS A 105 0.60 2.32 13.93
N LEU A 106 1.89 2.37 13.61
CA LEU A 106 2.75 3.51 13.98
C LEU A 106 2.32 4.79 13.26
N TYR A 107 2.10 4.73 11.94
CA TYR A 107 1.67 5.90 11.17
C TYR A 107 0.30 6.46 11.57
N THR A 108 -0.59 5.60 12.08
CA THR A 108 -1.94 6.02 12.49
C THR A 108 -1.96 6.58 13.92
N ASN A 109 -1.12 6.04 14.82
CA ASN A 109 -1.21 6.34 16.26
C ASN A 109 -0.06 7.21 16.78
N GLU A 110 1.10 7.21 16.12
CA GLU A 110 2.33 7.85 16.60
C GLU A 110 2.85 8.95 15.68
N LEU A 111 2.22 9.13 14.51
CA LEU A 111 2.61 10.20 13.59
C LEU A 111 2.14 11.54 14.16
N GLU A 112 3.10 12.39 14.52
CA GLU A 112 2.82 13.76 14.94
C GLU A 112 2.29 14.60 13.77
N ASP A 113 1.60 15.69 14.09
CA ASP A 113 1.08 16.62 13.09
C ASP A 113 2.22 17.12 12.19
N TYR A 114 2.12 16.79 10.90
CA TYR A 114 3.02 17.28 9.86
C TYR A 114 2.35 18.43 9.09
N PRO A 115 2.80 19.70 9.24
CA PRO A 115 2.14 20.84 8.61
C PRO A 115 2.55 21.03 7.13
N PRO A 116 1.65 21.50 6.24
CA PRO A 116 0.28 21.05 5.99
C PRO A 116 0.11 20.50 4.54
N HIS A 117 -0.93 19.68 4.34
CA HIS A 117 -1.63 19.25 3.09
C HIS A 117 -1.73 17.75 2.81
N SER A 118 -0.99 16.87 3.50
CA SER A 118 -1.13 15.41 3.31
C SER A 118 -2.25 14.82 4.15
N LEU A 119 -3.43 14.67 3.57
CA LEU A 119 -4.41 13.70 4.06
C LEU A 119 -3.98 12.31 3.56
N VAL A 120 -2.91 11.71 4.12
CA VAL A 120 -2.71 10.27 3.90
C VAL A 120 -3.81 9.59 4.68
N MET A 121 -4.93 9.30 4.00
CA MET A 121 -6.07 8.59 4.56
C MET A 121 -5.65 7.17 4.93
N LEU A 122 -5.07 7.02 6.10
CA LEU A 122 -5.09 5.79 6.87
C LEU A 122 -6.40 5.78 7.65
N GLU A 123 -7.49 5.53 6.94
CA GLU A 123 -8.76 5.21 7.58
C GLU A 123 -8.63 3.82 8.22
N LEU A 124 -8.10 3.79 9.44
CA LEU A 124 -8.32 2.71 10.39
C LEU A 124 -9.16 3.30 11.52
N ASN A 125 -10.47 3.12 11.37
CA ASN A 125 -11.54 3.51 12.30
C ASN A 125 -11.06 3.64 13.76
N LYS A 126 -11.22 4.85 14.32
CA LYS A 126 -11.39 5.02 15.77
C LYS A 126 -12.73 4.43 16.20
#